data_AF-A0A1A2E501-F1
#
_entry.id   AF-A0A1A2E501-F1
#
_cell.length_a   1.000
_cell.length_b   1.000
_cell.length_c   1.000
_cell.angle_alpha   90.00
_cell.angle_beta   90.00
_cell.angle_gamma   90.00
#
_symmetry.space_group_name_H-M   'P 1'
#
loop_
_entity.id
_entity.type
_entity.pdbx_description
1 polymer ?
#
loop_
_entity_poly.entity_id
_entity_poly.type
_entity_poly.pdbx_seq_one_letter_code
_entity_poly.pdbx_strand_id
1 'polypeptide(L)'
;MNDELQRLLDGAVGEPLVVANEFTEVVVRRVDTRNGSRLLIGAPRSGQWITLDALEVEALTWQNGRTLAAMVGNSHAPLLPDEAEEGDDRLA
;
A
#
# COMPACT_ATOMS: atom_id res chain seq x y z
N MET A 1 -15.40 1.84 11.69
CA MET A 1 -14.62 0.80 10.99
C MET A 1 -15.22 0.67 9.60
N ASN A 2 -14.44 0.72 8.53
CA ASN A 2 -14.96 0.62 7.15
C ASN A 2 -15.51 -0.80 6.88
N ASP A 3 -16.71 -0.95 6.30
CA ASP A 3 -17.37 -2.24 6.03
C ASP A 3 -16.51 -3.18 5.18
N GLU A 4 -15.65 -2.63 4.32
CA GLU A 4 -14.68 -3.39 3.55
C GLU A 4 -13.56 -3.99 4.41
N LEU A 5 -12.99 -3.19 5.32
CA LEU A 5 -11.94 -3.65 6.22
C LEU A 5 -12.46 -4.78 7.12
N GLN A 6 -13.70 -4.68 7.60
CA GLN A 6 -14.30 -5.75 8.40
C GLN A 6 -14.42 -7.05 7.59
N ARG A 7 -14.91 -6.98 6.35
CA ARG A 7 -14.99 -8.16 5.47
C ARG A 7 -13.63 -8.82 5.21
N LEU A 8 -12.57 -8.03 5.11
CA LEU A 8 -11.21 -8.55 4.96
C LEU A 8 -10.72 -9.22 6.25
N LEU A 9 -10.99 -8.60 7.42
CA LEU A 9 -10.63 -9.14 8.72
C LEU A 9 -11.38 -10.44 9.05
N ASP A 10 -12.63 -10.58 8.62
CA ASP A 10 -13.40 -11.82 8.76
C ASP A 10 -12.76 -12.99 7.98
N GLY A 11 -11.99 -12.69 6.93
CA GLY A 11 -11.22 -13.66 6.15
C GLY A 11 -9.78 -13.85 6.62
N ALA A 12 -9.38 -13.33 7.79
CA ALA A 12 -8.01 -13.44 8.28
C ALA A 12 -7.60 -14.89 8.57
N VAL A 13 -6.38 -15.25 8.18
CA VAL A 13 -5.83 -16.59 8.33
C VAL A 13 -4.54 -16.55 9.16
N GLY A 14 -4.52 -17.37 10.22
CA GLY A 14 -3.38 -17.49 11.11
C GLY A 14 -3.19 -16.28 12.03
N GLU A 15 -2.03 -16.22 12.67
CA GLU A 15 -1.68 -15.16 13.60
C GLU A 15 -1.19 -13.90 12.86
N PRO A 16 -1.56 -12.70 13.33
CA PRO A 16 -1.04 -11.46 12.77
C PRO A 16 0.45 -11.30 13.08
N LEU A 17 1.19 -10.74 12.13
CA LEU A 17 2.57 -10.28 12.33
C LEU A 17 2.56 -8.79 12.67
N VAL A 18 3.13 -8.44 13.82
CA VAL A 18 3.29 -7.04 14.23
C VAL A 18 4.70 -6.58 13.88
N VAL A 19 4.81 -5.48 13.14
CA VAL A 19 6.09 -4.83 12.82
C VAL A 19 6.04 -3.43 13.41
N ALA A 20 6.94 -3.13 14.35
CA ALA A 20 6.93 -1.88 15.09
C ALA A 20 8.34 -1.33 15.32
N ASN A 21 8.43 0.00 15.40
CA ASN A 21 9.60 0.75 15.82
C ASN A 21 9.16 1.97 16.66
N GLU A 22 10.07 2.89 16.94
CA GLU A 22 9.82 4.09 17.74
C GLU A 22 8.87 5.12 17.08
N PHE A 23 8.61 4.99 15.78
CA PHE A 23 7.79 5.92 15.01
C PHE A 23 6.44 5.34 14.62
N THR A 24 6.36 4.03 14.37
CA THR A 24 5.18 3.40 13.79
C THR A 24 5.00 1.96 14.24
N GLU A 25 3.76 1.50 14.10
CA GLU A 25 3.37 0.10 14.27
C GLU A 25 2.42 -0.25 13.13
N VAL A 26 2.68 -1.39 12.48
CA VAL A 26 1.77 -1.97 11.49
C VAL A 26 1.48 -3.42 11.85
N VAL A 27 0.25 -3.83 11.56
CA VAL A 27 -0.24 -5.19 11.73
C VAL A 27 -0.45 -5.79 10.36
N VAL A 28 0.24 -6.89 10.09
CA VAL A 28 0.23 -7.61 8.82
C VAL A 28 -0.55 -8.90 9.00
N ARG A 29 -1.53 -9.14 8.12
CA ARG A 29 -2.39 -10.33 8.14
C ARG A 29 -2.48 -10.92 6.75
N ARG A 30 -2.43 -12.24 6.63
CA ARG A 30 -2.96 -12.90 5.44
C ARG A 30 -4.49 -12.93 5.54
N VAL A 31 -5.17 -12.53 4.48
CA VAL A 31 -6.63 -12.59 4.37
C VAL A 31 -6.99 -13.38 3.12
N ASP A 32 -7.89 -14.36 3.24
CA ASP A 32 -8.41 -15.09 2.11
C ASP A 32 -9.68 -14.41 1.60
N THR A 33 -9.66 -14.01 0.33
CA THR A 33 -10.80 -13.40 -0.36
C THR A 33 -11.35 -14.37 -1.42
N ARG A 34 -12.48 -14.02 -2.02
CA ARG A 34 -13.03 -14.77 -3.17
C ARG A 34 -12.08 -14.81 -4.36
N ASN A 35 -11.19 -13.82 -4.47
CA ASN A 35 -10.26 -13.62 -5.58
C ASN A 35 -8.84 -14.09 -5.24
N GLY A 36 -8.68 -14.88 -4.17
CA GLY A 36 -7.38 -15.36 -3.69
C GLY A 36 -6.91 -14.66 -2.41
N SER A 37 -5.73 -15.05 -1.95
CA SER A 37 -5.12 -14.49 -0.73
C SER A 37 -4.55 -13.10 -0.97
N ARG A 38 -4.65 -12.25 0.05
CA ARG A 38 -4.02 -10.93 0.09
C ARG A 38 -3.26 -10.74 1.40
N LEU A 39 -2.28 -9.84 1.36
CA LEU A 39 -1.61 -9.30 2.53
C LEU A 39 -2.34 -8.01 2.93
N LEU A 40 -3.06 -8.03 4.06
CA LEU A 40 -3.63 -6.84 4.68
C LEU A 40 -2.58 -6.23 5.60
N ILE A 41 -2.18 -4.99 5.31
CA ILE A 41 -1.29 -4.20 6.16
C ILE A 41 -2.11 -3.03 6.72
N GLY A 42 -2.25 -2.97 8.04
CA GLY A 42 -2.96 -1.89 8.73
C GLY A 42 -2.08 -1.14 9.71
N ALA A 43 -2.23 0.18 9.80
CA ALA A 43 -1.58 1.04 10.77
C ALA A 43 -2.61 1.49 11.82
N PRO A 44 -2.67 0.86 13.02
CA PRO A 44 -3.74 1.10 14.00
C PRO A 44 -3.85 2.57 14.45
N ARG A 45 -2.72 3.26 14.57
CA ARG A 45 -2.67 4.66 15.02
C ARG A 45 -3.31 5.64 14.04
N SER A 46 -3.11 5.44 12.74
CA SER A 46 -3.65 6.33 11.69
C SER A 46 -4.96 5.82 11.08
N GLY A 47 -5.30 4.55 11.31
CA GLY A 47 -6.44 3.90 10.67
C GLY A 47 -6.24 3.60 9.18
N GLN A 48 -5.06 3.88 8.63
CA GLN A 48 -4.71 3.58 7.24
C GLN A 48 -4.50 2.08 7.05
N TRP A 49 -4.85 1.58 5.87
CA TRP A 49 -4.65 0.19 5.51
C TRP A 49 -4.53 0.02 4.00
N ILE A 50 -3.88 -1.06 3.59
CA ILE A 50 -3.77 -1.50 2.19
C ILE A 50 -3.87 -3.02 2.13
N THR A 51 -4.36 -3.55 1.01
CA THR A 51 -4.20 -4.97 0.68
C THR A 51 -3.32 -5.12 -0.53
N LEU A 52 -2.41 -6.08 -0.51
CA LEU A 52 -1.55 -6.43 -1.65
C LEU A 52 -1.78 -7.90 -2.03
N ASP A 53 -1.98 -8.18 -3.31
CA ASP A 53 -1.88 -9.54 -3.84
C ASP A 53 -0.42 -9.97 -4.06
N ALA A 54 -0.21 -11.20 -4.51
CA ALA A 54 1.13 -11.75 -4.69
C ALA A 54 1.97 -10.98 -5.73
N LEU A 55 1.35 -10.50 -6.81
CA LEU A 55 2.05 -9.76 -7.87
C LEU A 55 2.38 -8.35 -7.40
N GLU A 56 1.48 -7.71 -6.65
CA GLU A 56 1.73 -6.40 -6.06
C GLU A 56 2.89 -6.46 -5.05
N VAL A 57 2.98 -7.52 -4.24
CA VAL A 57 4.14 -7.76 -3.34
C VAL A 57 5.41 -8.00 -4.14
N GLU A 58 5.36 -8.83 -5.19
CA GLU A 58 6.52 -9.10 -6.04
C GLU A 58 7.04 -7.82 -6.71
N ALA A 59 6.15 -6.95 -7.19
CA ALA A 59 6.50 -5.68 -7.82
C ALA A 59 7.28 -4.74 -6.89
N LEU A 60 7.02 -4.78 -5.57
CA LEU A 60 7.81 -4.03 -4.59
C LEU A 60 9.25 -4.54 -4.50
N THR A 61 9.47 -5.84 -4.70
CA THR A 61 10.82 -6.45 -4.65
C THR A 61 11.69 -6.09 -5.85
N TRP A 62 11.09 -5.66 -6.96
CA TRP A 62 11.81 -5.19 -8.14
C TRP A 62 12.34 -3.76 -8.01
N GLN A 63 11.89 -3.02 -6.99
CA GLN A 63 12.30 -1.62 -6.81
C GLN A 63 13.72 -1.55 -6.25
N ASN A 64 14.54 -0.70 -6.85
CA ASN A 64 15.84 -0.36 -6.26
C ASN A 64 15.67 0.56 -5.04
N GLY A 65 16.73 0.68 -4.23
CA GLY A 65 16.69 1.48 -2.99
C GLY A 65 16.34 2.96 -3.19
N ARG A 66 16.72 3.55 -4.34
CA ARG A 66 16.38 4.95 -4.66
C ARG A 66 14.88 5.12 -4.86
N THR A 67 14.25 4.21 -5.61
CA THR A 67 12.80 4.23 -5.85
C THR A 67 12.03 4.04 -4.56
N LEU A 68 12.44 3.08 -3.72
CA LEU A 68 11.78 2.81 -2.44
C LEU A 68 11.87 4.03 -1.50
N ALA A 69 13.03 4.68 -1.43
CA ALA A 69 13.20 5.90 -0.62
C ALA A 69 12.28 7.05 -1.09
N ALA A 70 12.10 7.20 -2.41
CA ALA A 70 11.19 8.19 -2.97
C ALA A 70 9.72 7.90 -2.63
N MET A 71 9.29 6.64 -2.65
CA MET A 71 7.94 6.24 -2.24
C MET A 71 7.65 6.62 -0.78
N VAL A 72 8.62 6.43 0.12
CA VAL A 72 8.48 6.80 1.54
C VAL A 72 8.49 8.33 1.72
N GLY A 73 9.37 9.02 1.01
CA GLY A 73 9.47 10.49 1.07
C GLY A 73 8.23 11.22 0.51
N ASN A 74 7.54 10.61 -0.46
CA ASN A 74 6.35 11.14 -1.12
C ASN A 74 5.09 10.31 -0.79
N SER A 75 4.94 9.83 0.44
CA SER A 75 3.89 8.86 0.83
C SER A 75 2.44 9.33 0.60
N HIS A 76 2.22 10.62 0.35
CA HIS A 76 0.90 11.22 0.10
C HIS A 76 0.78 11.86 -1.29
N ALA A 77 1.74 11.62 -2.19
CA ALA A 77 1.77 12.18 -3.53
C ALA A 77 2.18 11.13 -4.58
N PRO A 78 1.86 11.32 -5.87
CA PRO A 78 2.36 10.48 -6.93
C PRO A 78 3.89 10.40 -6.93
N LEU A 79 4.43 9.21 -7.23
CA LEU A 79 5.88 9.02 -7.36
C LEU A 79 6.44 9.71 -8.61
N LEU A 80 5.63 9.76 -9.67
CA LEU A 80 5.94 10.43 -10.93
C LEU A 80 5.18 11.76 -10.98
N PRO A 81 5.78 12.82 -11.52
CA PRO A 81 5.06 14.07 -11.76
C PRO A 81 3.88 13.83 -12.72
N ASP A 82 2.86 14.67 -12.61
CA ASP A 82 1.81 14.71 -13.63
C ASP A 82 2.45 15.01 -14.99
N GLU A 83 1.94 14.37 -16.06
CA GLU A 83 2.38 14.70 -17.41
C GLU A 83 2.10 16.19 -17.64
N ALA A 84 3.14 16.96 -17.98
CA ALA A 84 2.94 18.34 -18.36
C ALA A 84 1.98 18.34 -19.55
N GLU A 85 0.83 19.01 -19.44
CA GLU A 85 -0.01 19.29 -20.60
C GLU A 85 0.91 19.95 -21.63
N GLU A 86 1.23 19.24 -22.71
CA GLU A 86 2.00 19.80 -23.82
C GLU A 86 1.32 21.11 -24.19
N GLY A 87 2.02 22.20 -23.93
CA GLY A 87 1.49 23.54 -24.11
C GLY A 87 0.86 23.65 -25.49
N ASP A 88 -0.36 24.19 -25.51
CA ASP A 88 -1.08 24.60 -26.70
C ASP A 88 -0.20 25.56 -27.53
N ASP A 89 0.65 24.98 -28.37
CA ASP A 89 1.58 25.68 -29.27
C ASP A 89 0.82 26.29 -30.48
N ARG A 90 -0.49 26.57 -30.32
CA ARG A 90 -1.38 27.12 -31.35
C ARG A 90 -1.55 28.64 -31.28
N LEU A 91 -0.71 29.35 -30.54
CA LEU A 91 -0.62 30.81 -30.60
C LEU A 91 0.83 31.28 -30.85
N ALA A 92 1.27 31.18 -32.10
CA ALA A 92 2.35 31.98 -32.67
C ALA A 92 2.04 32.33 -34.12
#